data_AF-A0A534LDP4-F1
#
_entry.id   AF-A0A534LDP4-F1
#
_cell.length_a   1.000
_cell.length_b   1.000
_cell.length_c   1.000
_cell.angle_alpha   90.00
_cell.angle_beta   90.00
_cell.angle_gamma   90.00
#
_symmetry.space_group_name_H-M   'P 1'
#
loop_
_entity.id
_entity.type
_entity.pdbx_description
1 polymer ?
#
loop_
_entity_poly.entity_id
_entity_poly.type
_entity_poly.pdbx_seq_one_letter_code
_entity_poly.pdbx_strand_id
1 'polypeptide(L)'
;MAQRALTPGNAAYCSECGAETPPDAKSCARCGEPFEGSMQAVLCPICNSINPAAATECLNCNAKFPDAGPEETPTPAGPESPEEEYLRRILQLSREKARSRAASGPGGGGEPASFLEADRAEGEMEESLWKLAEPFDRMLERRKRRLEQMEALIDRAQGRIKALESSADPAEVQEREELKRQIETLLLEKEDILKLEEGLVDMETTYRNILRMQKEELKARETSLHGRIAAFRHELESREKAFGQLKERESDFVRREDEFRTVMNRVHEREREIEKREELMRDKARLLDERHHALSEAEVDLERRRWDLEQKISARPPSKEEPTPVTIKSDQELGALQSRMIQLEEQMERLAEERNQLMEQQKELLSLKGDLKVVMKDIDELLGDLPKDKIRKFAKSEKFALYEKLLEQLQLL
;
A
#
# COMPACT_ATOMS: atom_id res chain seq x y z
N MET A 1 16.22 26.66 -2.44
CA MET A 1 17.60 26.20 -2.18
C MET A 1 17.56 25.26 -1.00
N ALA A 2 17.69 23.96 -1.23
CA ALA A 2 17.62 22.98 -0.13
C ALA A 2 19.00 22.72 0.46
N GLN A 3 19.06 22.35 1.75
CA GLN A 3 20.27 21.84 2.40
C GLN A 3 20.12 20.33 2.64
N ARG A 4 21.25 19.62 2.68
CA ARG A 4 21.29 18.22 3.12
C ARG A 4 21.28 18.16 4.64
N ALA A 5 20.17 17.69 5.20
CA ALA A 5 20.00 17.48 6.64
C ALA A 5 20.59 16.12 7.04
N LEU A 6 21.72 16.14 7.76
CA LEU A 6 22.44 14.96 8.22
C LEU A 6 22.04 14.63 9.65
N THR A 7 21.49 13.43 9.84
CA THR A 7 21.17 12.90 11.17
C THR A 7 22.39 12.26 11.84
N PRO A 8 22.38 12.09 13.18
CA PRO A 8 23.49 11.44 13.90
C PRO A 8 23.82 10.02 13.41
N GLY A 9 22.88 9.35 12.76
CA GLY A 9 23.07 8.03 12.14
C GLY A 9 23.60 8.05 10.70
N ASN A 10 24.13 9.18 10.22
CA ASN A 10 24.59 9.40 8.82
C ASN A 10 23.50 9.24 7.74
N ALA A 11 22.22 9.18 8.10
CA ALA A 11 21.15 9.29 7.11
C ALA A 11 20.96 10.76 6.70
N ALA A 12 20.84 10.99 5.39
CA ALA A 12 20.70 12.32 4.79
C ALA A 12 19.26 12.53 4.29
N TYR A 13 18.75 13.74 4.52
CA TYR A 13 17.41 14.13 4.12
C TYR A 13 17.41 15.52 3.47
N CYS A 14 16.36 15.82 2.70
CA CYS A 14 16.14 17.16 2.15
C CYS A 14 15.51 18.07 3.21
N SER A 15 16.14 19.23 3.50
CA SER A 15 15.62 20.21 4.46
C SER A 15 14.24 20.79 4.09
N GLU A 16 13.91 20.84 2.80
CA GLU A 16 12.67 21.46 2.30
C GLU A 16 11.49 20.50 2.30
N CYS A 17 11.67 19.29 1.73
CA CYS A 17 10.56 18.36 1.51
C CYS A 17 10.59 17.11 2.40
N GLY A 18 11.63 16.95 3.23
CA GLY A 18 11.78 15.82 4.14
C GLY A 18 12.07 14.46 3.50
N ALA A 19 12.32 14.42 2.19
CA ALA A 19 12.65 13.17 1.51
C ALA A 19 14.03 12.67 1.92
N GLU A 20 14.17 11.35 2.09
CA GLU A 20 15.46 10.68 2.24
C GLU A 20 16.27 10.86 0.95
N THR A 21 17.55 11.22 1.10
CA THR A 21 18.43 11.54 -0.02
C THR A 21 19.75 10.77 0.10
N PRO A 22 20.32 10.31 -1.02
CA PRO A 22 21.67 9.77 -1.01
C PRO A 22 22.68 10.84 -0.56
N PRO A 23 23.74 10.46 0.18
CA PRO A 23 24.73 11.41 0.69
C PRO A 23 25.43 12.20 -0.42
N ASP A 24 25.57 11.63 -1.62
CA ASP A 24 26.25 12.24 -2.78
C ASP A 24 25.32 12.91 -3.80
N ALA A 25 24.00 12.98 -3.52
CA ALA A 25 23.05 13.58 -4.45
C ALA A 25 23.29 15.10 -4.61
N LYS A 26 23.22 15.59 -5.86
CA LYS A 26 23.35 17.02 -6.20
C LYS A 26 22.04 17.80 -6.04
N SER A 27 20.90 17.12 -6.18
CA SER A 27 19.56 17.68 -6.04
C SER A 27 18.63 16.65 -5.40
N CYS A 28 17.52 17.13 -4.84
CA CYS A 28 16.50 16.27 -4.25
C CYS A 28 15.69 15.56 -5.35
N ALA A 29 15.60 14.24 -5.29
CA ALA A 29 14.79 13.45 -6.23
C ALA A 29 13.28 13.74 -6.13
N ARG A 30 12.81 14.26 -4.99
CA ARG A 30 11.39 14.52 -4.74
C ARG A 30 10.95 15.94 -5.10
N CYS A 31 11.68 16.96 -4.66
CA CYS A 31 11.30 18.36 -4.91
C CYS A 31 12.12 19.04 -6.02
N GLY A 32 13.17 18.39 -6.54
CA GLY A 32 13.99 18.93 -7.64
C GLY A 32 14.99 20.01 -7.23
N GLU A 33 14.92 20.52 -5.99
CA GLU A 33 15.82 21.57 -5.50
C GLU A 33 17.29 21.10 -5.42
N PRO A 34 18.25 21.91 -5.90
CA PRO A 34 19.68 21.62 -5.73
C PRO A 34 20.09 21.75 -4.26
N PHE A 35 21.06 20.92 -3.85
CA PHE A 35 21.60 20.95 -2.49
C PHE A 35 22.78 21.90 -2.35
N GLU A 36 22.63 22.95 -1.55
CA GLU A 36 23.69 23.88 -1.18
C GLU A 36 24.19 23.60 0.24
N GLY A 37 25.14 22.66 0.33
CA GLY A 37 25.76 22.28 1.59
C GLY A 37 24.95 21.32 2.44
N SER A 38 25.40 21.13 3.68
CA SER A 38 24.83 20.20 4.66
C SER A 38 24.67 20.84 6.03
N MET A 39 23.59 20.52 6.73
CA MET A 39 23.31 20.93 8.11
C MET A 39 23.13 19.70 9.00
N GLN A 40 23.50 19.79 10.28
CA GLN A 40 23.15 18.75 11.24
C GLN A 40 21.69 18.88 11.66
N ALA A 41 20.96 17.77 11.64
CA ALA A 41 19.54 17.73 11.89
C ALA A 41 19.13 16.55 12.77
N VAL A 42 18.01 16.71 13.47
CA VAL A 42 17.37 15.69 14.30
C VAL A 42 15.94 15.51 13.81
N LEU A 43 15.49 14.25 13.76
CA LEU A 43 14.10 13.92 13.45
C LEU A 43 13.26 14.04 14.71
N CYS A 44 12.11 14.69 14.60
CA CYS A 44 11.16 14.76 15.71
C CYS A 44 10.62 13.35 16.03
N PRO A 45 10.73 12.84 17.26
CA PRO A 45 10.23 11.51 17.60
C PRO A 45 8.70 11.40 17.54
N ILE A 46 7.99 12.54 17.54
CA ILE A 46 6.53 12.60 17.52
C ILE A 46 5.98 12.71 16.10
N CYS A 47 6.50 13.65 15.30
CA CYS A 47 5.96 13.93 13.96
C CYS A 47 6.92 13.62 12.79
N ASN A 48 8.12 13.12 13.10
CA ASN A 48 9.17 12.78 12.16
C ASN A 48 9.62 13.94 11.24
N SER A 49 9.34 15.19 11.62
CA SER A 49 9.86 16.34 10.88
C SER A 49 11.35 16.53 11.13
N ILE A 50 12.05 17.07 10.14
CA ILE A 50 13.46 17.42 10.22
C ILE A 50 13.58 18.76 10.92
N ASN A 51 14.40 18.81 11.96
CA ASN A 51 14.69 20.03 12.71
C ASN A 51 16.20 20.22 12.80
N PRO A 52 16.72 21.45 12.87
CA PRO A 52 18.13 21.70 13.16
C PRO A 52 18.54 21.00 14.46
N ALA A 53 19.77 20.48 14.53
CA ALA A 53 20.26 19.82 15.74
C ALA A 53 20.27 20.73 16.98
N ALA A 54 20.35 22.05 16.77
CA ALA A 54 20.28 23.06 17.84
C ALA A 54 18.84 23.49 18.21
N ALA A 55 17.80 22.92 17.59
CA ALA A 55 16.42 23.27 17.91
C ALA A 55 16.02 22.69 19.26
N THR A 56 15.47 23.53 20.15
CA THR A 56 14.91 23.13 21.45
C THR A 56 13.47 22.67 21.35
N GLU A 57 12.79 22.98 20.23
CA GLU A 57 11.44 22.56 19.94
C GLU A 57 11.27 22.22 18.46
N CYS A 58 10.33 21.32 18.17
CA CYS A 58 10.01 20.92 16.82
C CYS A 58 9.26 22.03 16.08
N LEU A 59 9.78 22.47 14.93
CA LEU A 59 9.19 23.52 14.09
C LEU A 59 7.81 23.15 13.51
N ASN A 60 7.46 21.86 13.50
CA ASN A 60 6.20 21.37 12.93
C ASN A 60 5.12 21.08 14.00
N CYS A 61 5.50 20.51 15.14
CA CYS A 61 4.54 20.07 16.18
C CYS A 61 4.77 20.69 17.55
N ASN A 62 5.75 21.59 17.71
CA ASN A 62 6.13 22.26 18.95
C ASN A 62 6.48 21.30 20.11
N ALA A 63 6.81 20.04 19.81
CA ALA A 63 7.36 19.11 20.78
C ALA A 63 8.74 19.60 21.26
N LYS A 64 8.94 19.69 22.58
CA LYS A 64 10.23 20.06 23.16
C LYS A 64 11.23 18.91 23.00
N PHE A 65 12.41 19.22 22.51
CA PHE A 65 13.53 18.30 22.51
C PHE A 65 14.18 18.30 23.90
N PRO A 66 14.67 17.15 24.39
CA PRO A 66 15.47 17.11 25.61
C PRO A 66 16.71 17.99 25.41
N ASP A 67 16.97 18.93 26.33
CA ASP A 67 18.16 19.78 26.26
C ASP A 67 19.41 18.89 26.21
N ALA A 68 20.20 19.02 25.16
CA ALA A 68 21.55 18.50 25.12
C ALA A 68 22.37 19.32 26.14
N GLY A 69 22.49 18.79 27.35
CA GLY A 69 23.47 19.27 28.32
C GLY A 69 24.86 19.29 27.69
N PRO A 70 25.75 20.19 28.13
CA PRO A 70 27.07 20.35 27.54
C PRO A 70 27.87 19.05 27.66
N GLU A 71 28.62 18.74 26.60
CA GLU A 71 29.52 17.60 26.45
C GLU A 71 30.26 17.24 27.73
N GLU A 72 29.81 16.16 28.40
CA GLU A 72 30.64 15.49 29.40
C GLU A 72 31.58 14.51 28.69
N THR A 73 32.86 14.83 28.85
CA THR A 73 34.02 14.01 28.50
C THR A 73 33.95 12.60 29.13
N PRO A 74 34.54 11.58 28.49
CA PRO A 74 34.37 10.19 28.91
C PRO A 74 35.14 9.92 30.21
N THR A 75 34.42 9.61 31.29
CA THR A 75 34.99 9.02 32.51
C THR A 75 34.72 7.50 32.53
N PRO A 76 35.67 6.69 33.03
CA PRO A 76 35.73 5.26 32.72
C PRO A 76 34.81 4.40 33.59
N ALA A 77 34.45 3.24 33.03
CA ALA A 77 33.66 2.14 33.57
C ALA A 77 33.60 2.03 35.12
N GLY A 78 32.47 2.43 35.69
CA GLY A 78 31.95 1.98 36.99
C GLY A 78 30.91 0.86 36.80
N PRO A 79 30.51 0.17 37.88
CA PRO A 79 29.90 -1.16 37.81
C PRO A 79 28.51 -1.11 37.15
N GLU A 80 28.25 -2.10 36.29
CA GLU A 80 27.01 -2.27 35.52
C GLU A 80 25.77 -2.12 36.43
N SER A 81 24.82 -1.29 36.02
CA SER A 81 23.62 -1.06 36.82
C SER A 81 22.77 -2.34 36.86
N PRO A 82 22.03 -2.61 37.96
CA PRO A 82 21.13 -3.77 38.05
C PRO A 82 20.12 -3.85 36.89
N GLU A 83 19.81 -2.71 36.28
CA GLU A 83 18.89 -2.60 35.15
C GLU A 83 19.53 -3.08 33.85
N GLU A 84 20.82 -2.82 33.63
CA GLU A 84 21.55 -3.33 32.47
C GLU A 84 21.73 -4.85 32.52
N GLU A 85 21.98 -5.38 33.72
CA GLU A 85 22.07 -6.82 33.95
C GLU A 85 20.71 -7.51 33.72
N TYR A 86 19.62 -6.87 34.16
CA TYR A 86 18.25 -7.31 33.90
C TYR A 86 17.91 -7.29 32.39
N LEU A 87 18.26 -6.22 31.68
CA LEU A 87 18.05 -6.12 30.23
C LEU A 87 18.85 -7.17 29.45
N ARG A 88 20.11 -7.41 29.83
CA ARG A 88 20.92 -8.51 29.24
C ARG A 88 20.28 -9.87 29.49
N ARG A 89 19.71 -10.09 30.68
CA ARG A 89 19.02 -11.34 31.01
C ARG A 89 17.77 -11.55 30.16
N ILE A 90 16.98 -10.50 29.92
CA ILE A 90 15.83 -10.55 28.99
C ILE A 90 16.29 -10.88 27.56
N LEU A 91 17.38 -10.27 27.10
CA LEU A 91 17.93 -10.51 25.75
C LEU A 91 18.53 -11.92 25.61
N GLN A 92 19.08 -12.49 26.68
CA GLN A 92 19.52 -13.90 26.69
C GLN A 92 18.33 -14.85 26.63
N LEU A 93 17.29 -14.64 27.45
CA LEU A 93 16.09 -15.47 27.47
C LEU A 93 15.36 -15.44 26.11
N SER A 94 15.31 -14.30 25.44
CA SER A 94 14.72 -14.20 24.10
C SER A 94 15.53 -14.95 23.04
N ARG A 95 16.87 -14.91 23.12
CA ARG A 95 17.77 -15.70 22.26
C ARG A 95 17.65 -17.21 22.51
N GLU A 96 17.53 -17.64 23.76
CA GLU A 96 17.31 -19.04 24.12
C GLU A 96 15.95 -19.54 23.62
N LYS A 97 14.90 -18.73 23.75
CA LYS A 97 13.56 -19.04 23.24
C LYS A 97 13.49 -19.07 21.70
N ALA A 98 14.29 -18.25 21.02
CA ALA A 98 14.44 -18.33 19.56
C ALA A 98 15.22 -19.59 19.14
N ARG A 99 16.25 -19.98 19.90
CA ARG A 99 17.02 -21.22 19.66
C ARG A 99 16.20 -22.48 19.91
N SER A 100 15.34 -22.52 20.93
CA SER A 100 14.46 -23.66 21.19
C SER A 100 13.39 -23.83 20.11
N ARG A 101 12.90 -22.72 19.53
CA ARG A 101 12.04 -22.74 18.34
C ARG A 101 12.77 -23.24 17.09
N ALA A 102 14.07 -22.97 16.95
CA ALA A 102 14.88 -23.47 15.83
C ALA A 102 15.32 -24.93 16.00
N ALA A 103 15.42 -25.44 17.23
CA ALA A 103 15.76 -26.83 17.53
C ALA A 103 14.57 -27.80 17.34
N SER A 104 13.35 -27.27 17.28
CA SER A 104 12.15 -28.03 16.91
C SER A 104 11.96 -27.86 15.40
N GLY A 105 12.32 -28.90 14.62
CA GLY A 105 12.41 -28.83 13.16
C GLY A 105 11.13 -28.37 12.43
N PRO A 106 11.23 -28.07 11.12
CA PRO A 106 10.14 -27.50 10.33
C PRO A 106 9.12 -28.58 9.98
N GLY A 107 8.13 -28.77 10.85
CA GLY A 107 7.08 -29.77 10.64
C GLY A 107 5.96 -29.63 11.65
N GLY A 108 5.11 -28.62 11.46
CA GLY A 108 3.94 -28.41 12.31
C GLY A 108 3.23 -27.12 11.98
N GLY A 109 2.47 -27.12 10.89
CA GLY A 109 1.42 -26.12 10.62
C GLY A 109 0.25 -26.31 11.59
N GLY A 110 0.51 -26.12 12.88
CA GLY A 110 -0.52 -26.08 13.92
C GLY A 110 -1.03 -24.65 14.06
N GLU A 111 -2.35 -24.51 13.99
CA GLU A 111 -3.11 -23.33 14.43
C GLU A 111 -2.54 -22.75 15.73
N PRO A 112 -2.62 -21.43 15.94
CA PRO A 112 -1.90 -20.81 17.04
C PRO A 112 -2.43 -21.36 18.37
N ALA A 113 -1.55 -22.00 19.11
CA ALA A 113 -1.71 -22.36 20.53
C ALA A 113 -1.91 -21.13 21.44
N SER A 114 -2.21 -19.94 20.89
CA SER A 114 -2.35 -18.69 21.64
C SER A 114 -3.64 -18.63 22.44
N PHE A 115 -4.70 -19.36 22.05
CA PHE A 115 -5.96 -19.32 22.79
C PHE A 115 -5.84 -20.07 24.13
N LEU A 116 -5.22 -21.25 24.12
CA LEU A 116 -5.00 -22.05 25.33
C LEU A 116 -3.91 -21.48 26.24
N GLU A 117 -2.90 -20.80 25.69
CA GLU A 117 -1.90 -20.07 26.49
C GLU A 117 -2.46 -18.77 27.09
N ALA A 118 -3.39 -18.08 26.41
CA ALA A 118 -4.06 -16.89 26.93
C ALA A 118 -5.01 -17.24 28.10
N ASP A 119 -5.81 -18.30 27.98
CA ASP A 119 -6.69 -18.77 29.07
C ASP A 119 -5.88 -19.19 30.31
N ARG A 120 -4.71 -19.78 30.10
CA ARG A 120 -3.82 -20.20 31.19
C ARG A 120 -3.15 -19.00 31.88
N ALA A 121 -2.74 -18.00 31.10
CA ALA A 121 -2.21 -16.73 31.61
C ALA A 121 -3.29 -15.89 32.33
N GLU A 122 -4.54 -15.93 31.86
CA GLU A 122 -5.67 -15.29 32.55
C GLU A 122 -5.91 -15.93 33.94
N GLY A 123 -5.81 -17.27 34.04
CA GLY A 123 -5.92 -17.99 35.31
C GLY A 123 -4.79 -17.68 36.29
N GLU A 124 -3.53 -17.67 35.82
CA GLU A 124 -2.36 -17.34 36.65
C GLU A 124 -2.38 -15.88 37.16
N MET A 125 -2.92 -14.97 36.35
CA MET A 125 -3.05 -13.57 36.72
C MET A 125 -4.22 -13.33 37.68
N GLU A 126 -5.35 -14.03 37.52
CA GLU A 126 -6.43 -14.02 38.53
C GLU A 126 -5.94 -14.55 39.87
N GLU A 127 -5.14 -15.62 39.86
CA GLU A 127 -4.51 -16.14 41.07
C GLU A 127 -3.57 -15.10 41.71
N SER A 128 -2.90 -14.27 40.90
CA SER A 128 -2.04 -13.18 41.37
C SER A 128 -2.85 -12.01 41.97
N LEU A 129 -4.03 -11.71 41.42
CA LEU A 129 -4.96 -10.74 42.00
C LEU A 129 -5.50 -11.21 43.35
N TRP A 130 -5.77 -12.50 43.50
CA TRP A 130 -6.14 -13.11 44.80
C TRP A 130 -5.01 -13.03 45.82
N LYS A 131 -3.76 -13.26 45.41
CA LYS A 131 -2.58 -13.10 46.28
C LYS A 131 -2.38 -11.65 46.75
N LEU A 132 -2.82 -10.66 45.96
CA LEU A 132 -2.78 -9.24 46.33
C LEU A 132 -3.83 -8.86 47.39
N ALA A 133 -4.93 -9.59 47.50
CA ALA A 133 -5.95 -9.37 48.54
C ALA A 133 -5.60 -10.02 49.88
N GLU A 134 -4.74 -11.05 49.86
CA GLU A 134 -4.35 -11.82 51.05
C GLU A 134 -3.81 -10.97 52.23
N PRO A 135 -3.05 -9.88 52.02
CA PRO A 135 -2.64 -8.98 53.11
C PRO A 135 -3.81 -8.24 53.76
N PHE A 136 -4.83 -7.85 52.99
CA PHE A 136 -6.04 -7.20 53.49
C PHE A 136 -6.86 -8.18 54.33
N ASP A 137 -7.07 -9.39 53.82
CA ASP A 137 -7.77 -10.47 54.52
C ASP A 137 -7.11 -10.78 55.87
N ARG A 138 -5.78 -10.94 55.90
CA ARG A 138 -5.03 -11.15 57.15
C ARG A 138 -5.17 -9.98 58.12
N MET A 139 -5.30 -8.75 57.62
CA MET A 139 -5.47 -7.56 58.46
C MET A 139 -6.87 -7.46 59.05
N LEU A 140 -7.90 -7.80 58.25
CA LEU A 140 -9.29 -7.89 58.69
C LEU A 140 -9.46 -9.01 59.72
N GLU A 141 -8.88 -10.19 59.48
CA GLU A 141 -8.92 -11.33 60.41
C GLU A 141 -8.31 -10.99 61.77
N ARG A 142 -7.18 -10.24 61.79
CA ARG A 142 -6.55 -9.77 63.03
C ARG A 142 -7.42 -8.78 63.79
N ARG A 143 -8.08 -7.85 63.08
CA ARG A 143 -8.99 -6.87 63.71
C ARG A 143 -10.25 -7.53 64.25
N LYS A 144 -10.84 -8.47 63.50
CA LYS A 144 -11.96 -9.29 63.96
C LYS A 144 -11.64 -10.04 65.26
N ARG A 145 -10.48 -10.69 65.35
CA ARG A 145 -10.01 -11.33 66.59
C ARG A 145 -9.82 -10.34 67.74
N ARG A 146 -9.37 -9.11 67.46
CA ARG A 146 -9.24 -8.05 68.48
C ARG A 146 -10.61 -7.59 68.97
N LEU A 147 -11.58 -7.42 68.07
CA LEU A 147 -12.97 -7.08 68.41
C LEU A 147 -13.59 -8.17 69.31
N GLU A 148 -13.42 -9.45 68.95
CA GLU A 148 -13.88 -10.58 69.76
C GLU A 148 -13.24 -10.58 71.17
N GLN A 149 -11.94 -10.26 71.27
CA GLN A 149 -11.25 -10.13 72.55
C GLN A 149 -11.80 -8.97 73.39
N MET A 150 -12.08 -7.83 72.75
CA MET A 150 -12.65 -6.65 73.43
C MET A 150 -14.08 -6.91 73.90
N GLU A 151 -14.91 -7.59 73.10
CA GLU A 151 -16.25 -8.03 73.51
C GLU A 151 -16.19 -8.97 74.72
N ALA A 152 -15.28 -9.94 74.70
CA ALA A 152 -15.11 -10.84 75.85
C ALA A 152 -14.67 -10.10 77.13
N LEU A 153 -13.86 -9.04 77.01
CA LEU A 153 -13.46 -8.20 78.15
C LEU A 153 -14.62 -7.34 78.66
N ILE A 154 -15.39 -6.74 77.74
CA ILE A 154 -16.59 -5.97 78.07
C ILE A 154 -17.61 -6.86 78.79
N ASP A 155 -17.88 -8.06 78.28
CA ASP A 155 -18.84 -9.00 78.89
C ASP A 155 -18.43 -9.41 80.30
N ARG A 156 -17.13 -9.68 80.51
CA ARG A 156 -16.59 -9.98 81.85
C ARG A 156 -16.72 -8.80 82.80
N ALA A 157 -16.37 -7.59 82.35
CA ALA A 157 -16.49 -6.37 83.14
C ALA A 157 -17.96 -6.05 83.48
N GLN A 158 -18.88 -6.22 82.54
CA GLN A 158 -20.32 -6.09 82.76
C GLN A 158 -20.85 -7.14 83.74
N GLY A 159 -20.39 -8.39 83.65
CA GLY A 159 -20.72 -9.45 84.60
C GLY A 159 -20.25 -9.11 86.02
N ARG A 160 -19.03 -8.58 86.16
CA ARG A 160 -18.48 -8.13 87.45
C ARG A 160 -19.24 -6.93 88.01
N ILE A 161 -19.59 -5.94 87.18
CA ILE A 161 -20.43 -4.80 87.57
C ILE A 161 -21.78 -5.29 88.12
N LYS A 162 -22.46 -6.21 87.42
CA LYS A 162 -23.74 -6.78 87.87
C LYS A 162 -23.62 -7.52 89.22
N ALA A 163 -22.51 -8.21 89.47
CA ALA A 163 -22.27 -8.88 90.74
C ALA A 163 -22.05 -7.89 91.91
N LEU A 164 -21.49 -6.71 91.63
CA LEU A 164 -21.19 -5.67 92.62
C LEU A 164 -22.35 -4.67 92.82
N GLU A 165 -23.42 -4.76 92.03
CA GLU A 165 -24.49 -3.74 91.99
C GLU A 165 -25.27 -3.57 93.29
N SER A 166 -25.41 -4.62 94.09
CA SER A 166 -26.12 -4.61 95.36
C SER A 166 -25.22 -4.35 96.57
N SER A 167 -23.91 -4.21 96.37
CA SER A 167 -22.98 -3.98 97.47
C SER A 167 -22.92 -2.49 97.84
N ALA A 168 -22.86 -2.22 99.14
CA ALA A 168 -22.71 -0.89 99.71
C ALA A 168 -21.27 -0.63 100.22
N ASP A 169 -20.34 -1.56 99.99
CA ASP A 169 -18.94 -1.36 100.36
C ASP A 169 -18.31 -0.26 99.49
N PRO A 170 -17.77 0.82 100.06
CA PRO A 170 -17.14 1.90 99.30
C PRO A 170 -15.99 1.42 98.39
N ALA A 171 -15.29 0.34 98.71
CA ALA A 171 -14.25 -0.23 97.84
C ALA A 171 -14.84 -0.87 96.57
N GLU A 172 -15.95 -1.60 96.72
CA GLU A 172 -16.65 -2.26 95.61
C GLU A 172 -17.38 -1.25 94.71
N VAL A 173 -17.84 -0.12 95.28
CA VAL A 173 -18.39 1.01 94.52
C VAL A 173 -17.30 1.66 93.65
N GLN A 174 -16.09 1.85 94.16
CA GLN A 174 -14.95 2.36 93.38
C GLN A 174 -14.54 1.38 92.26
N GLU A 175 -14.48 0.08 92.55
CA GLU A 175 -14.23 -0.96 91.54
C GLU A 175 -15.26 -0.90 90.40
N ARG A 176 -16.54 -0.72 90.74
CA ARG A 176 -17.62 -0.59 89.76
C ARG A 176 -17.45 0.63 88.87
N GLU A 177 -17.12 1.79 89.42
CA GLU A 177 -16.91 3.01 88.63
C GLU A 177 -15.68 2.90 87.71
N GLU A 178 -14.60 2.29 88.19
CA GLU A 178 -13.41 2.03 87.39
C GLU A 178 -13.70 1.06 86.24
N LEU A 179 -14.43 -0.03 86.49
CA LEU A 179 -14.87 -0.96 85.44
C LEU A 179 -15.77 -0.27 84.39
N LYS A 180 -16.63 0.67 84.81
CA LYS A 180 -17.44 1.47 83.86
C LYS A 180 -16.57 2.35 82.97
N ARG A 181 -15.55 3.01 83.53
CA ARG A 181 -14.57 3.79 82.76
C ARG A 181 -13.77 2.95 81.78
N GLN A 182 -13.37 1.75 82.19
CA GLN A 182 -12.65 0.81 81.33
C GLN A 182 -13.53 0.33 80.16
N ILE A 183 -14.82 0.04 80.41
CA ILE A 183 -15.78 -0.29 79.36
C ILE A 183 -15.95 0.87 78.39
N GLU A 184 -16.08 2.11 78.87
CA GLU A 184 -16.22 3.29 78.00
C GLU A 184 -15.00 3.47 77.08
N THR A 185 -13.80 3.31 77.62
CA THR A 185 -12.56 3.33 76.83
C THR A 185 -12.53 2.23 75.77
N LEU A 186 -12.91 0.99 76.14
CA LEU A 186 -12.95 -0.14 75.21
C LEU A 186 -14.01 0.05 74.11
N LEU A 187 -15.14 0.69 74.40
CA LEU A 187 -16.17 0.99 73.40
C LEU A 187 -15.67 2.00 72.36
N LEU A 188 -14.94 3.05 72.79
CA LEU A 188 -14.33 4.00 71.87
C LEU A 188 -13.28 3.32 70.97
N GLU A 189 -12.39 2.51 71.56
CA GLU A 189 -11.43 1.73 70.77
C GLU A 189 -12.11 0.77 69.79
N LYS A 190 -13.26 0.18 70.17
CA LYS A 190 -14.04 -0.71 69.31
C LYS A 190 -14.60 0.05 68.11
N GLU A 191 -15.16 1.23 68.32
CA GLU A 191 -15.65 2.10 67.24
C GLU A 191 -14.53 2.51 66.28
N ASP A 192 -13.34 2.83 66.79
CA ASP A 192 -12.19 3.20 65.96
C ASP A 192 -11.70 2.00 65.12
N ILE A 193 -11.70 0.79 65.68
CA ILE A 193 -11.37 -0.43 64.92
C ILE A 193 -12.39 -0.67 63.81
N LEU A 194 -13.68 -0.51 64.08
CA LEU A 194 -14.74 -0.69 63.08
C LEU A 194 -14.60 0.31 61.91
N LYS A 195 -14.32 1.59 62.19
CA LYS A 195 -14.05 2.58 61.14
C LYS A 195 -12.85 2.21 60.28
N LEU A 196 -11.81 1.64 60.88
CA LEU A 196 -10.64 1.15 60.16
C LEU A 196 -10.94 -0.09 59.31
N GLU A 197 -11.84 -0.97 59.76
CA GLU A 197 -12.30 -2.12 58.98
C GLU A 197 -13.09 -1.67 57.75
N GLU A 198 -14.03 -0.74 57.91
CA GLU A 198 -14.77 -0.14 56.78
C GLU A 198 -13.82 0.48 55.76
N GLY A 199 -12.86 1.30 56.21
CA GLY A 199 -11.88 1.91 55.32
C GLY A 199 -10.99 0.89 54.58
N LEU A 200 -10.70 -0.27 55.19
CA LEU A 200 -9.93 -1.33 54.52
C LEU A 200 -10.73 -2.06 53.46
N VAL A 201 -11.99 -2.36 53.73
CA VAL A 201 -12.91 -2.98 52.76
C VAL A 201 -13.11 -2.06 51.56
N ASP A 202 -13.25 -0.75 51.80
CA ASP A 202 -13.37 0.24 50.73
C ASP A 202 -12.09 0.33 49.88
N MET A 203 -10.92 0.32 50.53
CA MET A 203 -9.64 0.29 49.82
C MET A 203 -9.49 -0.99 48.98
N GLU A 204 -9.76 -2.16 49.55
CA GLU A 204 -9.71 -3.44 48.85
C GLU A 204 -10.63 -3.45 47.61
N THR A 205 -11.86 -2.95 47.77
CA THR A 205 -12.83 -2.81 46.68
C THR A 205 -12.33 -1.87 45.59
N THR A 206 -11.74 -0.73 45.99
CA THR A 206 -11.17 0.25 45.05
C THR A 206 -9.99 -0.34 44.28
N TYR A 207 -9.08 -1.04 44.96
CA TYR A 207 -7.95 -1.72 44.32
C TYR A 207 -8.41 -2.80 43.33
N ARG A 208 -9.38 -3.65 43.72
CA ARG A 208 -9.95 -4.64 42.80
C ARG A 208 -10.58 -4.01 41.57
N ASN A 209 -11.30 -2.89 41.74
CA ASN A 209 -11.92 -2.18 40.63
C ASN A 209 -10.88 -1.57 39.68
N ILE A 210 -9.83 -0.94 40.20
CA ILE A 210 -8.73 -0.39 39.38
C ILE A 210 -8.05 -1.51 38.58
N LEU A 211 -7.70 -2.61 39.24
CA LEU A 211 -7.05 -3.75 38.58
C LEU A 211 -7.92 -4.37 37.49
N ARG A 212 -9.23 -4.49 37.75
CA ARG A 212 -10.18 -4.98 36.74
C ARG A 212 -10.29 -4.02 35.55
N MET A 213 -10.41 -2.71 35.77
CA MET A 213 -10.43 -1.75 34.66
C MET A 213 -9.14 -1.79 33.84
N GLN A 214 -7.98 -1.86 34.49
CA GLN A 214 -6.71 -1.99 33.79
C GLN A 214 -6.63 -3.28 32.97
N LYS A 215 -7.14 -4.40 33.49
CA LYS A 215 -7.25 -5.68 32.74
C LYS A 215 -8.12 -5.51 31.50
N GLU A 216 -9.30 -4.91 31.64
CA GLU A 216 -10.23 -4.68 30.53
C GLU A 216 -9.64 -3.74 29.46
N GLU A 217 -8.97 -2.66 29.87
CA GLU A 217 -8.27 -1.74 28.95
C GLU A 217 -7.14 -2.43 28.19
N LEU A 218 -6.32 -3.24 28.87
CA LEU A 218 -5.25 -4.00 28.22
C LEU A 218 -5.81 -5.01 27.22
N LYS A 219 -6.87 -5.74 27.59
CA LYS A 219 -7.54 -6.69 26.70
C LYS A 219 -8.16 -5.99 25.49
N ALA A 220 -8.73 -4.79 25.67
CA ALA A 220 -9.26 -3.98 24.56
C ALA A 220 -8.14 -3.49 23.61
N ARG A 221 -6.98 -3.08 24.15
CA ARG A 221 -5.82 -2.68 23.35
C ARG A 221 -5.22 -3.87 22.61
N GLU A 222 -5.12 -5.02 23.27
CA GLU A 222 -4.62 -6.25 22.69
C GLU A 222 -5.51 -6.72 21.54
N THR A 223 -6.83 -6.78 21.74
CA THR A 223 -7.78 -7.16 20.67
C THR A 223 -7.75 -6.17 19.49
N SER A 224 -7.61 -4.87 19.76
CA SER A 224 -7.41 -3.84 18.72
C SER A 224 -6.10 -4.04 17.94
N LEU A 225 -5.00 -4.38 18.62
CA LEU A 225 -3.72 -4.68 17.96
C LEU A 225 -3.82 -5.95 17.12
N HIS A 226 -4.44 -7.01 17.64
CA HIS A 226 -4.67 -8.25 16.89
C HIS A 226 -5.53 -8.00 15.65
N GLY A 227 -6.58 -7.19 15.76
CA GLY A 227 -7.41 -6.79 14.62
C GLY A 227 -6.61 -6.05 13.55
N ARG A 228 -5.73 -5.11 13.95
CA ARG A 228 -4.83 -4.41 13.02
C ARG A 228 -3.83 -5.36 12.35
N ILE A 229 -3.21 -6.27 13.11
CA ILE A 229 -2.28 -7.26 12.56
C ILE A 229 -2.98 -8.18 11.56
N ALA A 230 -4.21 -8.62 11.86
CA ALA A 230 -5.00 -9.44 10.94
C ALA A 230 -5.35 -8.67 9.65
N ALA A 231 -5.72 -7.40 9.76
CA ALA A 231 -5.96 -6.54 8.60
C ALA A 231 -4.69 -6.36 7.75
N PHE A 232 -3.52 -6.11 8.36
CA PHE A 232 -2.26 -6.03 7.65
C PHE A 232 -1.89 -7.34 6.95
N ARG A 233 -2.11 -8.49 7.59
CA ARG A 233 -1.88 -9.80 6.95
C ARG A 233 -2.78 -9.99 5.72
N HIS A 234 -4.07 -9.68 5.85
CA HIS A 234 -4.99 -9.77 4.72
C HIS A 234 -4.62 -8.80 3.58
N GLU A 235 -4.17 -7.59 3.90
CA GLU A 235 -3.68 -6.63 2.90
C GLU A 235 -2.42 -7.15 2.18
N LEU A 236 -1.48 -7.74 2.91
CA LEU A 236 -0.28 -8.36 2.33
C LEU A 236 -0.64 -9.54 1.41
N GLU A 237 -1.53 -10.43 1.83
CA GLU A 237 -2.01 -11.54 1.00
C GLU A 237 -2.74 -11.03 -0.26
N SER A 238 -3.53 -9.96 -0.13
CA SER A 238 -4.19 -9.33 -1.28
C SER A 238 -3.19 -8.72 -2.26
N ARG A 239 -2.13 -8.07 -1.75
CA ARG A 239 -1.06 -7.49 -2.58
C ARG A 239 -0.24 -8.58 -3.26
N GLU A 240 0.04 -9.68 -2.57
CA GLU A 240 0.75 -10.82 -3.15
C GLU A 240 -0.05 -11.46 -4.29
N LYS A 241 -1.37 -11.62 -4.12
CA LYS A 241 -2.27 -12.08 -5.20
C LYS A 241 -2.29 -11.12 -6.39
N ALA A 242 -2.40 -9.81 -6.15
CA ALA A 242 -2.37 -8.81 -7.21
C ALA A 242 -1.02 -8.80 -7.95
N PHE A 243 0.09 -8.92 -7.23
CA PHE A 243 1.42 -9.06 -7.80
C PHE A 243 1.55 -10.32 -8.64
N GLY A 244 1.00 -11.45 -8.17
CA GLY A 244 0.94 -12.70 -8.95
C GLY A 244 0.20 -12.53 -10.28
N GLN A 245 -0.96 -11.87 -10.27
CA GLN A 245 -1.73 -11.59 -11.50
C GLN A 245 -1.00 -10.64 -12.45
N LEU A 246 -0.32 -9.61 -11.92
CA LEU A 246 0.49 -8.71 -12.73
C LEU A 246 1.66 -9.44 -13.40
N LYS A 247 2.32 -10.33 -12.67
CA LYS A 247 3.42 -11.15 -13.19
C LYS A 247 2.94 -12.11 -14.28
N GLU A 248 1.75 -12.70 -14.14
CA GLU A 248 1.14 -13.51 -15.20
C GLU A 248 0.86 -12.67 -16.45
N ARG A 249 0.26 -11.48 -16.30
CA ARG A 249 0.03 -10.55 -17.42
C ARG A 249 1.34 -10.11 -18.09
N GLU A 250 2.38 -9.82 -17.31
CA GLU A 250 3.71 -9.49 -17.84
C GLU A 250 4.26 -10.63 -18.70
N SER A 251 4.14 -11.87 -18.22
CA SER A 251 4.58 -13.04 -18.98
C SER A 251 3.82 -13.21 -20.31
N ASP A 252 2.51 -12.92 -20.31
CA ASP A 252 1.70 -12.92 -21.53
C ASP A 252 2.11 -11.81 -22.50
N PHE A 253 2.43 -10.62 -21.99
CA PHE A 253 2.92 -9.52 -22.82
C PHE A 253 4.27 -9.85 -23.46
N VAL A 254 5.21 -10.41 -22.69
CA VAL A 254 6.51 -10.85 -23.22
C VAL A 254 6.32 -11.90 -24.31
N ARG A 255 5.45 -12.89 -24.10
CA ARG A 255 5.14 -13.90 -25.11
C ARG A 255 4.58 -13.29 -26.39
N ARG A 256 3.64 -12.34 -26.27
CA ARG A 256 3.08 -11.62 -27.42
C ARG A 256 4.14 -10.76 -28.12
N GLU A 257 5.03 -10.12 -27.37
CA GLU A 257 6.12 -9.33 -27.92
C GLU A 257 7.07 -10.20 -28.75
N ASP A 258 7.42 -11.39 -28.28
CA ASP A 258 8.24 -12.35 -29.02
C ASP A 258 7.55 -12.84 -30.31
N GLU A 259 6.23 -13.08 -30.25
CA GLU A 259 5.42 -13.39 -31.43
C GLU A 259 5.42 -12.23 -32.45
N PHE A 260 5.20 -11.00 -31.98
CA PHE A 260 5.26 -9.80 -32.82
C PHE A 260 6.65 -9.61 -33.44
N ARG A 261 7.71 -9.80 -32.67
CA ARG A 261 9.10 -9.71 -33.16
C ARG A 261 9.37 -10.74 -34.25
N THR A 262 8.85 -11.95 -34.09
CA THR A 262 8.94 -13.01 -35.10
C THR A 262 8.20 -12.63 -36.39
N VAL A 263 7.00 -12.07 -36.27
CA VAL A 263 6.22 -11.59 -37.43
C VAL A 263 6.93 -10.43 -38.12
N MET A 264 7.45 -9.46 -37.37
CA MET A 264 8.20 -8.32 -37.92
C MET A 264 9.45 -8.78 -38.68
N ASN A 265 10.18 -9.76 -38.15
CA ASN A 265 11.33 -10.33 -38.86
C ASN A 265 10.92 -10.96 -40.20
N ARG A 266 9.79 -11.68 -40.25
CA ARG A 266 9.26 -12.24 -41.51
C ARG A 266 8.82 -11.15 -42.49
N VAL A 267 8.26 -10.05 -42.00
CA VAL A 267 7.88 -8.90 -42.84
C VAL A 267 9.13 -8.26 -43.44
N HIS A 268 10.15 -7.97 -42.64
CA HIS A 268 11.41 -7.42 -43.13
C HIS A 268 12.11 -8.37 -44.13
N GLU A 269 12.03 -9.68 -43.94
CA GLU A 269 12.54 -10.65 -44.93
C GLU A 269 11.78 -10.56 -46.26
N ARG A 270 10.45 -10.50 -46.22
CA ARG A 270 9.62 -10.32 -47.41
C ARG A 270 9.87 -8.99 -48.11
N GLU A 271 10.06 -7.91 -47.37
CA GLU A 271 10.42 -6.60 -47.93
C GLU A 271 11.73 -6.67 -48.72
N ARG A 272 12.77 -7.31 -48.14
CA ARG A 272 14.04 -7.52 -48.86
C ARG A 272 13.89 -8.39 -50.09
N GLU A 273 13.02 -9.41 -50.06
CA GLU A 273 12.73 -10.24 -51.23
C GLU A 273 12.01 -9.45 -52.33
N ILE A 274 11.05 -8.59 -51.96
CA ILE A 274 10.34 -7.72 -52.90
C ILE A 274 11.31 -6.71 -53.50
N GLU A 275 12.14 -6.07 -52.69
CA GLU A 275 13.15 -5.10 -53.16
C GLU A 275 14.10 -5.72 -54.20
N LYS A 276 14.57 -6.96 -53.95
CA LYS A 276 15.38 -7.71 -54.93
C LYS A 276 14.60 -8.01 -56.22
N ARG A 277 13.33 -8.40 -56.12
CA ARG A 277 12.49 -8.64 -57.32
C ARG A 277 12.25 -7.35 -58.10
N GLU A 278 12.03 -6.24 -57.42
CA GLU A 278 11.88 -4.94 -58.05
C GLU A 278 13.16 -4.51 -58.75
N GLU A 279 14.33 -4.70 -58.13
CA GLU A 279 15.62 -4.40 -58.75
C GLU A 279 15.84 -5.22 -60.03
N LEU A 280 15.56 -6.53 -59.98
CA LEU A 280 15.62 -7.40 -61.17
C LEU A 280 14.64 -6.95 -62.27
N MET A 281 13.43 -6.51 -61.90
CA MET A 281 12.46 -6.00 -62.86
C MET A 281 12.88 -4.65 -63.45
N ARG A 282 13.50 -3.77 -62.66
CA ARG A 282 14.09 -2.50 -63.12
C ARG A 282 15.23 -2.74 -64.10
N ASP A 283 16.13 -3.68 -63.82
CA ASP A 283 17.23 -4.04 -64.73
C ASP A 283 16.71 -4.66 -66.02
N LYS A 284 15.71 -5.53 -65.94
CA LYS A 284 15.05 -6.08 -67.14
C LYS A 284 14.40 -5.00 -67.99
N ALA A 285 13.75 -4.01 -67.37
CA ALA A 285 13.18 -2.87 -68.08
C ALA A 285 14.27 -2.07 -68.80
N ARG A 286 15.38 -1.76 -68.12
CA ARG A 286 16.54 -1.08 -68.74
C ARG A 286 17.09 -1.82 -69.95
N LEU A 287 17.29 -3.14 -69.85
CA LEU A 287 17.78 -3.95 -70.97
C LEU A 287 16.80 -3.98 -72.15
N LEU A 288 15.49 -3.97 -71.88
CA LEU A 288 14.48 -3.88 -72.93
C LEU A 288 14.51 -2.50 -73.59
N ASP A 289 14.66 -1.43 -72.81
CA ASP A 289 14.80 -0.08 -73.33
C ASP A 289 16.06 0.06 -74.19
N GLU A 290 17.22 -0.42 -73.73
CA GLU A 290 18.47 -0.43 -74.51
C GLU A 290 18.32 -1.21 -75.83
N ARG A 291 17.68 -2.38 -75.78
CA ARG A 291 17.39 -3.18 -76.98
C ARG A 291 16.43 -2.44 -77.92
N HIS A 292 15.42 -1.77 -77.38
CA HIS A 292 14.48 -0.99 -78.18
C HIS A 292 15.20 0.17 -78.88
N HIS A 293 16.06 0.91 -78.18
CA HIS A 293 16.89 1.96 -78.77
C HIS A 293 17.80 1.40 -79.87
N ALA A 294 18.48 0.27 -79.64
CA ALA A 294 19.33 -0.35 -80.65
C ALA A 294 18.56 -0.82 -81.90
N LEU A 295 17.33 -1.33 -81.71
CA LEU A 295 16.46 -1.68 -82.84
C LEU A 295 16.00 -0.44 -83.60
N SER A 296 15.59 0.62 -82.90
CA SER A 296 15.21 1.89 -83.51
C SER A 296 16.37 2.52 -84.30
N GLU A 297 17.60 2.49 -83.77
CA GLU A 297 18.79 2.93 -84.50
C GLU A 297 19.03 2.09 -85.76
N ALA A 298 18.93 0.76 -85.65
CA ALA A 298 19.06 -0.14 -86.79
C ALA A 298 17.95 0.08 -87.84
N GLU A 299 16.72 0.39 -87.43
CA GLU A 299 15.62 0.76 -88.30
C GLU A 299 15.93 2.06 -89.05
N VAL A 300 16.40 3.10 -88.35
CA VAL A 300 16.83 4.37 -88.98
C VAL A 300 17.96 4.14 -89.99
N ASP A 301 18.92 3.26 -89.69
CA ASP A 301 19.99 2.89 -90.61
C ASP A 301 19.46 2.14 -91.85
N LEU A 302 18.50 1.22 -91.67
CA LEU A 302 17.83 0.53 -92.77
C LEU A 302 17.00 1.48 -93.61
N GLU A 303 16.29 2.44 -93.00
CA GLU A 303 15.56 3.49 -93.71
C GLU A 303 16.51 4.38 -94.50
N ARG A 304 17.65 4.77 -93.93
CA ARG A 304 18.70 5.52 -94.64
C ARG A 304 19.22 4.72 -95.85
N ARG A 305 19.53 3.43 -95.67
CA ARG A 305 19.96 2.55 -96.78
C ARG A 305 18.87 2.38 -97.83
N ARG A 306 17.61 2.25 -97.40
CA ARG A 306 16.45 2.15 -98.28
C ARG A 306 16.27 3.45 -99.07
N TRP A 307 16.39 4.61 -98.42
CA TRP A 307 16.36 5.92 -99.07
C TRP A 307 17.49 6.07 -100.11
N ASP A 308 18.71 5.63 -99.79
CA ASP A 308 19.84 5.63 -100.74
C ASP A 308 19.58 4.70 -101.94
N LEU A 309 18.94 3.55 -101.71
CA LEU A 309 18.52 2.64 -102.77
C LEU A 309 17.34 3.19 -103.58
N GLU A 310 16.36 3.83 -102.94
CA GLU A 310 15.24 4.51 -103.60
C GLU A 310 15.71 5.70 -104.41
N GLN A 311 16.71 6.48 -103.97
CA GLN A 311 17.36 7.50 -104.80
C GLN A 311 18.03 6.88 -106.03
N LYS A 312 18.71 5.74 -105.87
CA LYS A 312 19.31 4.98 -106.99
C LYS A 312 18.26 4.39 -107.94
N ILE A 313 17.09 4.01 -107.44
CA ILE A 313 15.96 3.47 -108.23
C ILE A 313 15.13 4.60 -108.87
N SER A 314 14.96 5.73 -108.20
CA SER A 314 14.24 6.93 -108.68
C SER A 314 15.03 7.69 -109.76
N ALA A 315 16.32 7.38 -109.92
CA ALA A 315 17.11 7.69 -111.13
C ALA A 315 16.75 6.81 -112.36
N ARG A 316 15.68 5.99 -112.29
CA ARG A 316 15.13 5.14 -113.36
C ARG A 316 13.61 5.38 -113.47
N PRO A 317 12.99 5.38 -114.67
CA PRO A 317 11.60 5.83 -114.85
C PRO A 317 10.57 4.82 -114.28
N PRO A 318 9.32 5.25 -114.02
CA PRO A 318 8.49 4.72 -112.94
C PRO A 318 7.66 3.50 -113.37
N SER A 319 7.39 2.60 -112.42
CA SER A 319 6.31 1.62 -112.50
C SER A 319 5.44 1.69 -111.23
N LYS A 320 4.13 1.81 -111.48
CA LYS A 320 3.02 1.90 -110.52
C LYS A 320 2.89 0.60 -109.72
N GLU A 321 2.56 0.71 -108.43
CA GLU A 321 1.71 -0.27 -107.73
C GLU A 321 1.16 0.31 -106.42
N GLU A 322 -0.11 -0.01 -106.16
CA GLU A 322 -1.01 0.54 -105.15
C GLU A 322 -0.83 -0.11 -103.76
N PRO A 323 -1.12 0.56 -102.63
CA PRO A 323 -1.19 -0.09 -101.33
C PRO A 323 -2.62 -0.50 -100.97
N THR A 324 -2.80 -1.80 -100.69
CA THR A 324 -4.00 -2.38 -100.09
C THR A 324 -4.14 -2.01 -98.60
N PRO A 325 -5.35 -1.71 -98.09
CA PRO A 325 -5.57 -1.35 -96.70
C PRO A 325 -5.67 -2.60 -95.80
N VAL A 326 -4.86 -2.64 -94.73
CA VAL A 326 -5.00 -3.63 -93.65
C VAL A 326 -6.06 -3.12 -92.67
N THR A 327 -7.19 -3.83 -92.61
CA THR A 327 -8.31 -3.54 -91.71
C THR A 327 -7.99 -4.04 -90.31
N ILE A 328 -7.80 -3.13 -89.35
CA ILE A 328 -7.64 -3.47 -87.93
C ILE A 328 -9.04 -3.65 -87.32
N LYS A 329 -9.35 -4.86 -86.84
CA LYS A 329 -10.50 -5.10 -85.96
C LYS A 329 -10.02 -4.93 -84.51
N SER A 330 -10.10 -3.72 -83.95
CA SER A 330 -9.70 -3.45 -82.55
C SER A 330 -10.71 -2.67 -81.73
N ASP A 331 -11.76 -2.10 -82.34
CA ASP A 331 -12.57 -1.09 -81.65
C ASP A 331 -13.65 -1.67 -80.72
N GLN A 332 -14.12 -2.90 -80.97
CA GLN A 332 -15.16 -3.51 -80.14
C GLN A 332 -14.63 -4.05 -78.81
N GLU A 333 -13.43 -4.61 -78.77
CA GLU A 333 -12.82 -5.14 -77.54
C GLU A 333 -12.28 -4.03 -76.64
N LEU A 334 -11.71 -2.97 -77.24
CA LEU A 334 -11.29 -1.78 -76.53
C LEU A 334 -12.47 -1.03 -75.90
N GLY A 335 -13.59 -0.89 -76.61
CA GLY A 335 -14.81 -0.30 -76.06
C GLY A 335 -15.40 -1.10 -74.89
N ALA A 336 -15.38 -2.44 -74.98
CA ALA A 336 -15.82 -3.30 -73.88
C ALA A 336 -14.91 -3.20 -72.64
N LEU A 337 -13.60 -3.13 -72.83
CA LEU A 337 -12.62 -2.90 -71.76
C LEU A 337 -12.78 -1.51 -71.11
N GLN A 338 -12.95 -0.46 -71.92
CA GLN A 338 -13.19 0.90 -71.42
C GLN A 338 -14.49 0.98 -70.61
N SER A 339 -15.57 0.34 -71.07
CA SER A 339 -16.84 0.31 -70.31
C SER A 339 -16.71 -0.40 -68.96
N ARG A 340 -15.92 -1.48 -68.87
CA ARG A 340 -15.64 -2.17 -67.61
C ARG A 340 -14.72 -1.36 -66.70
N MET A 341 -13.77 -0.64 -67.27
CA MET A 341 -12.89 0.26 -66.52
C MET A 341 -13.70 1.37 -65.84
N ILE A 342 -14.61 2.02 -66.58
CA ILE A 342 -15.52 3.05 -66.04
C ILE A 342 -16.41 2.47 -64.93
N GLN A 343 -16.96 1.26 -65.12
CA GLN A 343 -17.76 0.60 -64.08
C GLN A 343 -16.96 0.28 -62.82
N LEU A 344 -15.69 -0.13 -62.96
CA LEU A 344 -14.81 -0.38 -61.82
C LEU A 344 -14.41 0.92 -61.13
N GLU A 345 -14.17 1.99 -61.88
CA GLU A 345 -13.89 3.33 -61.35
C GLU A 345 -15.07 3.86 -60.53
N GLU A 346 -16.30 3.77 -61.05
CA GLU A 346 -17.51 4.14 -60.31
C GLU A 346 -17.73 3.29 -59.05
N GLN A 347 -17.39 1.99 -59.10
CA GLN A 347 -17.45 1.12 -57.92
C GLN A 347 -16.40 1.50 -56.87
N MET A 348 -15.18 1.83 -57.30
CA MET A 348 -14.13 2.29 -56.40
C MET A 348 -14.48 3.64 -55.77
N GLU A 349 -15.10 4.55 -56.52
CA GLU A 349 -15.54 5.84 -56.00
C GLU A 349 -16.61 5.68 -54.92
N ARG A 350 -17.63 4.84 -55.16
CA ARG A 350 -18.64 4.52 -54.14
C ARG A 350 -18.06 3.88 -52.89
N LEU A 351 -17.13 2.94 -53.03
CA LEU A 351 -16.46 2.31 -51.89
C LEU A 351 -15.57 3.32 -51.13
N ALA A 352 -14.96 4.28 -51.83
CA ALA A 352 -14.18 5.33 -51.20
C ALA A 352 -15.08 6.29 -50.40
N GLU A 353 -16.25 6.64 -50.92
CA GLU A 353 -17.26 7.44 -50.22
C GLU A 353 -17.80 6.73 -48.98
N GLU A 354 -18.18 5.46 -49.09
CA GLU A 354 -18.63 4.65 -47.95
C GLU A 354 -17.55 4.53 -46.87
N ARG A 355 -16.29 4.31 -47.28
CA ARG A 355 -15.15 4.28 -46.35
C ARG A 355 -14.97 5.63 -45.66
N ASN A 356 -15.11 6.73 -46.37
CA ASN A 356 -15.01 8.07 -45.78
C ASN A 356 -16.15 8.35 -44.80
N GLN A 357 -17.38 7.93 -45.11
CA GLN A 357 -18.51 8.05 -44.19
C GLN A 357 -18.31 7.22 -42.92
N LEU A 358 -17.84 5.96 -43.05
CA LEU A 358 -17.54 5.11 -41.90
C LEU A 358 -16.40 5.67 -41.04
N MET A 359 -15.38 6.26 -41.66
CA MET A 359 -14.30 6.94 -40.94
C MET A 359 -14.81 8.14 -40.14
N GLU A 360 -15.70 8.97 -40.71
CA GLU A 360 -16.25 10.10 -39.97
C GLU A 360 -17.16 9.63 -38.82
N GLN A 361 -18.00 8.61 -39.05
CA GLN A 361 -18.80 8.00 -37.98
C GLN A 361 -17.93 7.41 -36.86
N GLN A 362 -16.82 6.76 -37.21
CA GLN A 362 -15.88 6.22 -36.22
C GLN A 362 -15.25 7.35 -35.40
N LYS A 363 -14.90 8.46 -36.04
CA LYS A 363 -14.33 9.63 -35.39
C LYS A 363 -15.33 10.32 -34.46
N GLU A 364 -16.60 10.46 -34.87
CA GLU A 364 -17.68 10.96 -34.01
C GLU A 364 -17.92 10.04 -32.80
N LEU A 365 -17.95 8.73 -33.00
CA LEU A 365 -18.08 7.78 -31.89
C LEU A 365 -16.91 7.86 -30.90
N LEU A 366 -15.69 8.07 -31.40
CA LEU A 366 -14.52 8.27 -30.55
C LEU A 366 -14.57 9.59 -29.78
N SER A 367 -15.04 10.68 -30.39
CA SER A 367 -15.22 11.96 -29.67
C SER A 367 -16.28 11.83 -28.59
N LEU A 368 -17.43 11.21 -28.91
CA LEU A 368 -18.52 11.00 -27.97
C LEU A 368 -18.10 10.09 -26.80
N LYS A 369 -17.26 9.09 -27.05
CA LYS A 369 -16.64 8.27 -26.01
C LYS A 369 -15.70 9.10 -25.12
N GLY A 370 -14.96 10.06 -25.70
CA GLY A 370 -14.13 11.00 -24.96
C GLY A 370 -14.94 11.91 -24.05
N ASP A 371 -16.02 12.50 -24.55
CA ASP A 371 -16.93 13.35 -23.77
C ASP A 371 -17.59 12.57 -22.64
N LEU A 372 -18.04 11.34 -22.92
CA LEU A 372 -18.60 10.44 -21.90
C LEU A 372 -17.59 10.12 -20.80
N LYS A 373 -16.30 9.97 -21.13
CA LYS A 373 -15.23 9.74 -20.17
C LYS A 373 -15.07 10.92 -19.20
N VAL A 374 -15.16 12.16 -19.70
CA VAL A 374 -15.11 13.36 -18.88
C VAL A 374 -16.31 13.43 -17.94
N VAL A 375 -17.52 13.28 -18.48
CA VAL A 375 -18.75 13.32 -17.67
C VAL A 375 -18.77 12.22 -16.61
N MET A 376 -18.31 11.00 -16.93
CA MET A 376 -18.26 9.91 -15.94
C MET A 376 -17.25 10.16 -14.83
N LYS A 377 -16.12 10.83 -15.13
CA LYS A 377 -15.16 11.22 -14.11
C LYS A 377 -15.76 12.25 -13.14
N ASP A 378 -16.45 13.26 -13.66
CA ASP A 378 -17.13 14.27 -12.84
C ASP A 378 -18.24 13.63 -11.97
N ILE A 379 -18.97 12.66 -12.52
CA ILE A 379 -19.97 11.91 -11.74
C ILE A 379 -19.32 11.08 -10.63
N ASP A 380 -18.17 10.45 -10.89
CA ASP A 380 -17.46 9.64 -9.89
C ASP A 380 -16.98 10.51 -8.71
N GLU A 381 -16.41 11.68 -9.02
CA GLU A 381 -16.00 12.67 -8.02
C GLU A 381 -17.21 13.13 -7.17
N LEU A 382 -18.34 13.46 -7.81
CA LEU A 382 -19.58 13.84 -7.11
C LEU A 382 -20.18 12.70 -6.27
N LEU A 383 -20.02 11.44 -6.70
CA LEU A 383 -20.46 10.28 -5.93
C LEU A 383 -19.56 10.04 -4.71
N GLY A 384 -18.27 10.39 -4.80
CA GLY A 384 -17.31 10.37 -3.69
C GLY A 384 -17.64 11.36 -2.56
N ASP A 385 -18.25 12.50 -2.91
CA ASP A 385 -18.65 13.55 -1.97
C ASP A 385 -19.95 13.25 -1.20
N LEU A 386 -20.64 12.15 -1.53
CA LEU A 386 -21.89 11.79 -0.85
C LEU A 386 -21.65 11.23 0.58
N PRO A 387 -22.63 11.36 1.48
CA PRO A 387 -22.56 10.75 2.81
C PRO A 387 -22.35 9.22 2.72
N LYS A 388 -21.47 8.69 3.59
CA LYS A 388 -21.05 7.28 3.59
C LYS A 388 -22.20 6.27 3.61
N ASP A 389 -23.32 6.61 4.26
CA ASP A 389 -24.50 5.75 4.33
C ASP A 389 -25.25 5.64 3.00
N LYS A 390 -25.22 6.69 2.17
CA LYS A 390 -25.79 6.68 0.82
C LYS A 390 -24.89 5.94 -0.16
N ILE A 391 -23.57 6.15 -0.06
CA ILE A 391 -22.57 5.40 -0.85
C ILE A 391 -22.72 3.90 -0.61
N ARG A 392 -22.82 3.45 0.65
CA ARG A 392 -23.02 2.03 1.00
C ARG A 392 -24.33 1.43 0.47
N LYS A 393 -25.39 2.23 0.36
CA LYS A 393 -26.67 1.79 -0.23
C LYS A 393 -26.58 1.72 -1.75
N PHE A 394 -25.92 2.69 -2.39
CA PHE A 394 -25.74 2.73 -3.83
C PHE A 394 -24.82 1.60 -4.31
N ALA A 395 -23.70 1.35 -3.64
CA ALA A 395 -22.76 0.27 -3.94
C ALA A 395 -23.39 -1.14 -3.89
N LYS A 396 -24.51 -1.31 -3.18
CA LYS A 396 -25.28 -2.56 -3.12
C LYS A 396 -26.40 -2.65 -4.17
N SER A 397 -26.60 -1.60 -4.95
CA SER A 397 -27.69 -1.53 -5.94
C SER A 397 -27.26 -2.06 -7.30
N GLU A 398 -28.20 -2.61 -8.06
CA GLU A 398 -27.97 -3.07 -9.45
C GLU A 398 -27.51 -1.93 -10.38
N LYS A 399 -27.86 -0.68 -10.04
CA LYS A 399 -27.43 0.52 -10.77
C LYS A 399 -25.92 0.75 -10.66
N PHE A 400 -25.32 0.37 -9.53
CA PHE A 400 -23.86 0.44 -9.37
C PHE A 400 -23.14 -0.58 -10.25
N ALA A 401 -23.69 -1.78 -10.43
CA ALA A 401 -23.11 -2.77 -11.35
C ALA A 401 -23.13 -2.31 -12.82
N LEU A 402 -24.14 -1.53 -13.23
CA LEU A 402 -24.17 -0.90 -14.55
C LEU A 402 -23.16 0.24 -14.67
N TYR A 403 -23.02 1.03 -13.61
CA TYR A 403 -22.04 2.12 -13.52
C TYR A 403 -20.59 1.59 -13.57
N GLU A 404 -20.29 0.54 -12.80
CA GLU A 404 -18.98 -0.12 -12.76
C GLU A 404 -18.59 -0.69 -14.13
N LYS A 405 -19.53 -1.36 -14.82
CA LYS A 405 -19.33 -1.84 -16.20
C LYS A 405 -19.03 -0.70 -17.18
N LEU A 406 -19.69 0.44 -17.03
CA LEU A 406 -19.44 1.62 -17.88
C LEU A 406 -18.06 2.23 -17.61
N LEU A 407 -17.64 2.34 -16.35
CA LEU A 407 -16.30 2.80 -16.00
C LEU A 407 -15.21 1.85 -16.52
N GLU A 408 -15.44 0.53 -16.47
CA GLU A 408 -14.52 -0.48 -16.99
C GLU A 408 -14.37 -0.36 -18.52
N GLN A 409 -15.48 -0.20 -19.24
CA GLN A 409 -15.48 0.00 -20.70
C GLN A 409 -14.80 1.32 -21.14
N LEU A 410 -14.80 2.34 -20.27
CA LEU A 410 -14.16 3.63 -20.50
C LEU A 410 -12.72 3.70 -19.97
N GLN A 411 -12.22 2.63 -19.34
CA GLN A 411 -10.88 2.56 -18.72
C GLN A 411 -10.69 3.70 -17.71
N LEU A 412 -11.64 3.82 -16.79
CA LEU A 412 -11.65 4.80 -15.69
C LEU A 412 -11.48 4.15 -14.30
N LEU A 413 -11.51 2.82 -14.21
CA LEU A 413 -11.28 2.03 -12.99
C LEU A 413 -9.81 1.74 -12.72
#